data_AF-A0A7V2P7I1-F1
#
_entry.id   AF-A0A7V2P7I1-F1
#
_cell.length_a   1.000
_cell.length_b   1.000
_cell.length_c   1.000
_cell.angle_alpha   90.00
_cell.angle_beta   90.00
_cell.angle_gamma   90.00
#
_symmetry.space_group_name_H-M   'P 1'
#
loop_
_entity.id
_entity.type
_entity.pdbx_description
1 polymer ?
#
loop_
_entity_poly.entity_id
_entity_poly.type
_entity_poly.pdbx_seq_one_letter_code
_entity_poly.pdbx_strand_id
1 'polypeptide(L)'
;MKKRLSTRTSSKQRGFTLVEVLVVVAIVGVLSAVAVPMVSMFIGEGKTEAQITELHNVETAVTALLAKTADGQLNGATWPVSTNDMYTVTADVITDPTTDPVTTETRSVAYYMTGLDVTGYVDPLTMTSAITRTGCSYEFQQDGRVTDQSCP
;
A
#
# COMPACT_ATOMS: atom_id res chain seq x y z
N MET A 1 -75.16 30.11 -0.68
CA MET A 1 -73.77 29.66 -0.47
C MET A 1 -73.60 28.25 -1.04
N LYS A 2 -72.76 28.04 -2.06
CA LYS A 2 -72.45 26.71 -2.63
C LYS A 2 -71.06 26.28 -2.15
N LYS A 3 -70.97 25.43 -1.13
CA LYS A 3 -69.70 24.81 -0.69
C LYS A 3 -69.32 23.73 -1.70
N ARG A 4 -68.22 23.92 -2.44
CA ARG A 4 -67.63 22.88 -3.30
C ARG A 4 -66.79 21.94 -2.44
N LEU A 5 -67.12 20.65 -2.42
CA LEU A 5 -66.34 19.62 -1.76
C LEU A 5 -65.04 19.38 -2.55
N SER A 6 -63.91 19.52 -1.88
CA SER A 6 -62.58 19.21 -2.39
C SER A 6 -62.35 17.70 -2.28
N THR A 7 -62.31 17.01 -3.42
CA THR A 7 -62.03 15.58 -3.50
C THR A 7 -60.53 15.33 -3.31
N ARG A 8 -60.12 14.92 -2.10
CA ARG A 8 -58.75 14.42 -1.85
C ARG A 8 -58.57 13.07 -2.55
N THR A 9 -57.76 13.03 -3.60
CA THR A 9 -57.28 11.77 -4.19
C THR A 9 -56.29 11.11 -3.22
N SER A 10 -56.78 10.12 -2.46
CA SER A 10 -55.95 9.27 -1.61
C SER A 10 -55.05 8.41 -2.49
N SER A 11 -53.77 8.76 -2.64
CA SER A 11 -52.76 7.84 -3.14
C SER A 11 -52.68 6.67 -2.15
N LYS A 12 -53.10 5.47 -2.57
CA LYS A 12 -52.92 4.25 -1.79
C LYS A 12 -51.42 4.01 -1.62
N GLN A 13 -50.88 4.34 -0.46
CA GLN A 13 -49.54 3.92 -0.08
C GLN A 13 -49.55 2.39 0.03
N ARG A 14 -48.99 1.72 -0.98
CA ARG A 14 -48.72 0.28 -0.94
C ARG A 14 -47.50 0.09 -0.05
N GLY A 15 -47.73 -0.17 1.24
CA GLY A 15 -46.67 -0.58 2.17
C GLY A 15 -46.27 -2.03 1.91
N PHE A 16 -44.99 -2.35 2.19
CA PHE A 16 -44.51 -3.73 2.23
C PHE A 16 -45.27 -4.52 3.31
N THR A 17 -45.59 -5.77 3.01
CA THR A 17 -46.19 -6.66 4.01
C THR A 17 -45.12 -7.10 5.02
N LEU A 18 -45.50 -7.30 6.29
CA LEU A 18 -44.57 -7.83 7.31
C LEU A 18 -44.00 -9.19 6.90
N VAL A 19 -44.80 -9.99 6.20
CA VAL A 19 -44.39 -11.30 5.68
C VAL A 19 -43.33 -11.18 4.59
N GLU A 20 -43.43 -10.19 3.68
CA GLU A 20 -42.38 -9.93 2.68
C GLU A 20 -41.04 -9.62 3.34
N VAL A 21 -41.04 -8.72 4.34
CA VAL A 21 -39.79 -8.34 5.00
C VAL A 21 -39.20 -9.52 5.77
N LEU A 22 -40.04 -10.35 6.40
CA LEU A 22 -39.60 -11.52 7.17
C LEU A 22 -38.92 -12.58 6.29
N VAL A 23 -39.49 -12.88 5.13
CA VAL A 23 -38.88 -13.85 4.20
C VAL A 23 -37.57 -13.33 3.61
N VAL A 24 -37.50 -12.03 3.30
CA VAL A 24 -36.27 -11.42 2.77
C VAL A 24 -35.11 -11.49 3.76
N VAL A 25 -35.35 -11.11 5.03
CA VAL A 25 -34.28 -11.17 6.05
C VAL A 25 -33.88 -12.61 6.37
N ALA A 26 -34.80 -13.58 6.27
CA ALA A 26 -34.46 -15.00 6.41
C ALA A 26 -33.51 -15.47 5.29
N ILE A 27 -33.79 -15.11 4.03
CA ILE A 27 -32.93 -15.47 2.89
C ILE A 27 -31.58 -14.76 2.98
N VAL A 28 -31.56 -13.45 3.23
CA VAL A 28 -30.30 -12.68 3.39
C VAL A 28 -29.50 -13.19 4.60
N GLY A 29 -30.16 -13.61 5.67
CA GLY A 29 -29.52 -14.23 6.83
C GLY A 29 -28.73 -15.49 6.45
N VAL A 30 -29.34 -16.40 5.70
CA VAL A 30 -28.66 -17.63 5.22
C VAL A 30 -27.50 -17.29 4.28
N LEU A 31 -27.70 -16.36 3.34
CA LEU A 31 -26.64 -15.95 2.39
C LEU A 31 -25.45 -15.30 3.11
N SER A 32 -25.72 -14.39 4.06
CA SER A 32 -24.69 -13.67 4.81
C SER A 32 -23.86 -14.59 5.70
N ALA A 33 -24.47 -15.63 6.29
CA ALA A 33 -23.77 -16.61 7.13
C ALA A 33 -22.64 -17.33 6.38
N VAL A 34 -22.79 -17.57 5.07
CA VAL A 34 -21.75 -18.20 4.23
C VAL A 34 -20.82 -17.16 3.59
N ALA A 35 -21.38 -16.03 3.13
CA ALA A 35 -20.61 -15.03 2.41
C ALA A 35 -19.59 -14.29 3.29
N VAL A 36 -19.93 -13.96 4.54
CA VAL A 36 -19.06 -13.19 5.44
C VAL A 36 -17.72 -13.88 5.73
N PRO A 37 -17.66 -15.15 6.17
CA PRO A 37 -16.36 -15.80 6.42
C PRO A 37 -15.52 -15.93 5.15
N MET A 38 -16.15 -16.24 4.01
CA MET A 38 -15.46 -16.36 2.73
C MET A 38 -14.81 -15.04 2.29
N VAL A 39 -15.54 -13.92 2.37
CA VAL A 39 -15.00 -12.59 2.02
C VAL A 39 -13.92 -12.16 3.01
N SER A 40 -14.08 -12.46 4.30
CA SER A 40 -13.05 -12.15 5.30
C SER A 40 -11.74 -12.89 5.04
N MET A 41 -11.80 -14.15 4.62
CA MET A 41 -10.61 -14.92 4.24
C MET A 41 -9.96 -14.35 2.97
N PHE A 42 -10.75 -14.08 1.94
CA PHE A 42 -10.26 -13.50 0.69
C PHE A 42 -9.53 -12.16 0.89
N ILE A 43 -10.06 -11.28 1.75
CA ILE A 43 -9.39 -10.01 2.09
C ILE A 43 -8.09 -10.26 2.87
N GLY A 44 -8.06 -11.27 3.75
CA GLY A 44 -6.85 -11.66 4.48
C GLY A 44 -5.75 -12.20 3.56
N GLU A 45 -6.11 -13.07 2.62
CA GLU A 45 -5.20 -13.58 1.59
C GLU A 45 -4.70 -12.44 0.71
N GLY A 46 -5.59 -11.56 0.23
CA GLY A 46 -5.22 -10.40 -0.57
C GLY A 46 -4.25 -9.45 0.13
N LYS A 47 -4.36 -9.27 1.46
CA LYS A 47 -3.38 -8.50 2.24
C LYS A 47 -2.01 -9.18 2.31
N THR A 48 -1.98 -10.50 2.40
CA THR A 48 -0.72 -11.28 2.47
C THR A 48 0.00 -11.24 1.12
N GLU A 49 -0.74 -11.43 0.02
CA GLU A 49 -0.19 -11.33 -1.34
C GLU A 49 0.29 -9.90 -1.66
N ALA A 50 -0.42 -8.88 -1.18
CA ALA A 50 0.01 -7.50 -1.30
C ALA A 50 1.35 -7.25 -0.56
N GLN A 51 1.51 -7.77 0.66
CA GLN A 51 2.77 -7.67 1.42
C GLN A 51 3.94 -8.34 0.65
N ILE A 52 3.75 -9.54 0.13
CA ILE A 52 4.78 -10.25 -0.65
C ILE A 52 5.17 -9.44 -1.89
N THR A 53 4.18 -8.89 -2.59
CA THR A 53 4.41 -8.05 -3.77
C THR A 53 5.17 -6.76 -3.41
N GLU A 54 4.81 -6.11 -2.30
CA GLU A 54 5.51 -4.94 -1.78
C GLU A 54 6.98 -5.26 -1.47
N LEU A 55 7.25 -6.37 -0.76
CA LEU A 55 8.60 -6.80 -0.45
C LEU A 55 9.44 -7.00 -1.72
N HIS A 56 8.91 -7.69 -2.73
CA HIS A 56 9.61 -7.88 -4.01
C HIS A 56 9.89 -6.58 -4.76
N ASN A 57 8.98 -5.61 -4.68
CA ASN A 57 9.20 -4.29 -5.27
C ASN A 57 10.34 -3.54 -4.56
N VAL A 58 10.43 -3.65 -3.23
CA VAL A 58 11.53 -3.09 -2.44
C VAL A 58 12.86 -3.77 -2.79
N GLU A 59 12.89 -5.11 -2.86
CA GLU A 59 14.08 -5.87 -3.29
C GLU A 59 14.55 -5.46 -4.70
N THR A 60 13.61 -5.26 -5.62
CA THR A 60 13.91 -4.80 -6.99
C THR A 60 14.52 -3.40 -6.98
N ALA A 61 14.02 -2.49 -6.14
CA ALA A 61 14.59 -1.15 -6.00
C ALA A 61 16.00 -1.18 -5.39
N VAL A 62 16.23 -2.01 -4.38
CA VAL A 62 17.55 -2.18 -3.74
C VAL A 62 18.56 -2.77 -4.73
N THR A 63 18.18 -3.81 -5.48
CA THR A 63 19.06 -4.41 -6.50
C THR A 63 19.39 -3.43 -7.63
N ALA A 64 18.43 -2.60 -8.05
CA ALA A 64 18.66 -1.55 -9.04
C ALA A 64 19.62 -0.46 -8.52
N LEU A 65 19.52 -0.09 -7.23
CA LEU A 65 20.45 0.83 -6.60
C LEU A 65 21.86 0.22 -6.58
N LEU A 66 22.01 -1.01 -6.06
CA LEU A 66 23.30 -1.69 -5.92
C LEU A 66 24.01 -1.91 -7.25
N ALA A 67 23.28 -2.16 -8.32
CA ALA A 67 23.84 -2.28 -9.68
C ALA A 67 24.59 -1.02 -10.15
N LYS A 68 24.35 0.14 -9.52
CA LYS A 68 24.99 1.42 -9.85
C LYS A 68 25.98 1.89 -8.79
N THR A 69 26.12 1.16 -7.69
CA THR A 69 27.05 1.51 -6.61
C THR A 69 28.49 1.18 -6.99
N ALA A 70 29.44 1.94 -6.44
CA ALA A 70 30.86 1.65 -6.62
C ALA A 70 31.31 0.44 -5.78
N ASP A 71 30.82 0.36 -4.54
CA ASP A 71 31.30 -0.60 -3.53
C ASP A 71 30.40 -1.84 -3.40
N GLY A 72 29.28 -1.89 -4.12
CA GLY A 72 28.33 -3.00 -4.04
C GLY A 72 27.61 -3.09 -2.70
N GLN A 73 27.55 -1.99 -1.95
CA GLN A 73 27.01 -1.94 -0.59
C GLN A 73 26.05 -0.77 -0.39
N LEU A 74 25.11 -0.95 0.53
CA LEU A 74 24.29 0.13 1.05
C LEU A 74 25.06 0.91 2.13
N ASN A 75 24.76 2.20 2.24
CA ASN A 75 25.24 3.11 3.25
C ASN A 75 24.33 3.04 4.48
N GLY A 76 24.91 2.70 5.63
CA GLY A 76 24.20 2.63 6.90
C GLY A 76 25.17 2.69 8.07
N ALA A 77 24.78 3.38 9.15
CA ALA A 77 25.63 3.56 10.33
C ALA A 77 25.71 2.30 11.20
N THR A 78 24.69 1.43 11.18
CA THR A 78 24.65 0.16 11.92
C THR A 78 23.70 -0.80 11.20
N TRP A 79 24.12 -2.05 11.02
CA TRP A 79 23.37 -3.09 10.32
C TRP A 79 22.90 -4.20 11.28
N PRO A 80 21.69 -4.76 11.09
CA PRO A 80 20.69 -4.44 10.07
C PRO A 80 20.01 -3.08 10.30
N VAL A 81 19.56 -2.43 9.22
CA VAL A 81 18.76 -1.20 9.28
C VAL A 81 17.30 -1.59 9.16
N SER A 82 16.49 -1.39 10.21
CA SER A 82 15.04 -1.62 10.16
C SER A 82 14.33 -0.29 9.98
N THR A 83 13.62 -0.11 8.87
CA THR A 83 12.95 1.15 8.54
C THR A 83 11.78 0.93 7.61
N ASN A 84 10.85 1.88 7.63
CA ASN A 84 9.74 1.97 6.68
C ASN A 84 9.88 3.15 5.73
N ASP A 85 10.88 4.00 5.98
CA ASP A 85 11.23 5.16 5.19
C ASP A 85 12.40 4.82 4.28
N MET A 86 12.09 4.58 3.01
CA MET A 86 13.04 4.17 2.00
C MET A 86 14.00 5.30 1.59
N TYR A 87 13.78 6.53 2.07
CA TYR A 87 14.73 7.62 1.92
C TYR A 87 15.97 7.42 2.79
N THR A 88 15.83 6.76 3.93
CA THR A 88 16.91 6.55 4.91
C THR A 88 17.92 5.49 4.48
N VAL A 89 17.53 4.60 3.56
CA VAL A 89 18.40 3.58 2.98
C VAL A 89 19.04 4.14 1.72
N THR A 90 20.36 4.33 1.76
CA THR A 90 21.10 5.01 0.68
C THR A 90 22.29 4.19 0.21
N ALA A 91 22.90 4.58 -0.89
CA ALA A 91 24.20 4.08 -1.35
C ALA A 91 24.88 5.14 -2.23
N ASP A 92 26.21 5.10 -2.31
CA ASP A 92 26.97 5.96 -3.21
C ASP A 92 27.01 5.37 -4.61
N VAL A 93 26.37 6.10 -5.53
CA VAL A 93 26.17 5.70 -6.92
C VAL A 93 27.17 6.41 -7.82
N ILE A 94 27.78 5.67 -8.75
CA ILE A 94 28.66 6.24 -9.77
C ILE A 94 27.81 7.03 -10.77
N THR A 95 28.11 8.33 -10.93
CA THR A 95 27.43 9.21 -11.88
C THR A 95 28.22 9.42 -13.16
N ASP A 96 29.55 9.48 -13.08
CA ASP A 96 30.43 9.51 -14.23
C ASP A 96 31.68 8.66 -13.98
N PRO A 97 31.77 7.46 -14.59
CA PRO A 97 32.93 6.59 -14.44
C PRO A 97 34.16 7.08 -15.23
N THR A 98 34.04 8.16 -16.01
CA THR A 98 35.09 8.65 -16.91
C THR A 98 35.95 9.76 -16.32
N THR A 99 35.57 10.28 -15.14
CA THR A 99 36.32 11.32 -14.42
C THR A 99 37.30 10.70 -13.42
N ASP A 100 38.43 11.38 -13.19
CA ASP A 100 39.42 11.00 -12.16
C ASP A 100 39.61 12.20 -11.19
N PRO A 101 39.15 12.11 -9.93
CA PRO A 101 38.50 10.94 -9.32
C PRO A 101 37.07 10.71 -9.86
N VAL A 102 36.61 9.46 -9.77
CA VAL A 102 35.24 9.04 -10.14
C VAL A 102 34.22 9.86 -9.34
N THR A 103 33.23 10.45 -10.02
CA THR A 103 32.16 11.17 -9.33
C THR A 103 31.09 10.23 -8.80
N THR A 104 30.75 10.40 -7.53
CA THR A 104 29.70 9.65 -6.83
C THR A 104 28.62 10.58 -6.29
N GLU A 105 27.38 10.14 -6.30
CA GLU A 105 26.26 10.80 -5.62
C GLU A 105 25.55 9.80 -4.70
N THR A 106 25.24 10.23 -3.48
CA THR A 106 24.41 9.43 -2.58
C THR A 106 22.98 9.40 -3.09
N ARG A 107 22.45 8.20 -3.31
CA ARG A 107 21.06 7.98 -3.74
C ARG A 107 20.34 7.06 -2.78
N SER A 108 19.07 7.34 -2.52
CA SER A 108 18.22 6.49 -1.71
C SER A 108 17.54 5.40 -2.55
N VAL A 109 17.16 4.30 -1.90
CA VAL A 109 16.38 3.22 -2.52
C VAL A 109 15.04 3.77 -3.05
N ALA A 110 14.46 4.77 -2.39
CA ALA A 110 13.25 5.47 -2.84
C ALA A 110 13.32 5.99 -4.28
N TYR A 111 14.51 6.37 -4.77
CA TYR A 111 14.69 6.84 -6.15
C TYR A 111 14.34 5.77 -7.20
N TYR A 112 14.54 4.49 -6.85
CA TYR A 112 14.32 3.35 -7.74
C TYR A 112 12.96 2.66 -7.52
N MET A 113 12.16 3.17 -6.60
CA MET A 113 10.80 2.69 -6.38
C MET A 113 9.85 3.38 -7.37
N THR A 114 9.18 2.59 -8.21
CA THR A 114 8.06 3.08 -9.03
C THR A 114 6.83 2.24 -8.71
N GLY A 115 5.67 2.89 -8.59
CA GLY A 115 4.38 2.17 -8.47
C GLY A 115 4.02 1.63 -7.07
N LEU A 116 4.71 2.03 -6.01
CA LEU A 116 4.27 1.82 -4.61
C LEU A 116 3.53 3.07 -4.10
N ASP A 117 2.66 2.90 -3.10
CA ASP A 117 1.94 3.95 -2.36
C ASP A 117 2.91 4.82 -1.51
N VAL A 118 3.96 5.32 -2.14
CA VAL A 118 4.89 6.26 -1.51
C VAL A 118 4.11 7.56 -1.33
N THR A 119 3.63 7.78 -0.12
CA THR A 119 2.93 9.02 0.22
C THR A 119 3.92 10.17 0.06
N GLY A 120 3.81 10.90 -1.05
CA GLY A 120 4.68 12.03 -1.35
C GLY A 120 5.68 11.81 -2.49
N TYR A 121 5.27 11.27 -3.63
CA TYR A 121 6.04 11.44 -4.87
C TYR A 121 6.12 12.93 -5.22
N VAL A 122 7.13 13.60 -4.68
CA VAL A 122 7.62 14.92 -5.06
C VAL A 122 9.01 14.73 -5.66
N ASP A 123 9.43 15.67 -6.50
CA ASP A 123 10.73 15.66 -7.19
C ASP A 123 11.88 15.06 -6.35
N PRO A 124 12.77 14.24 -6.94
CA PRO A 124 13.86 13.56 -6.22
C PRO A 124 14.86 14.50 -5.52
N LEU A 125 14.72 15.82 -5.67
CA LEU A 125 15.58 16.84 -5.08
C LEU A 125 15.00 17.48 -3.79
N THR A 126 13.74 17.22 -3.44
CA THR A 126 13.08 17.78 -2.24
C THR A 126 12.45 16.73 -1.32
N MET A 127 12.54 15.46 -1.68
CA MET A 127 12.02 14.37 -0.87
C MET A 127 12.85 14.21 0.41
N THR A 128 12.17 14.23 1.56
CA THR A 128 12.78 14.07 2.89
C THR A 128 12.31 12.80 3.61
N SER A 129 11.34 12.09 3.03
CA SER A 129 10.84 10.79 3.48
C SER A 129 10.11 10.08 2.33
N ALA A 130 10.20 8.76 2.26
CA ALA A 130 9.52 7.89 1.31
C ALA A 130 8.98 6.65 2.03
N ILE A 131 7.82 6.81 2.68
CA ILE A 131 7.20 5.75 3.49
C ILE A 131 6.49 4.76 2.55
N THR A 132 6.85 3.48 2.63
CA THR A 132 6.28 2.43 1.76
C THR A 132 4.89 2.01 2.21
N ARG A 133 4.75 1.55 3.47
CA ARG A 133 3.47 1.19 4.08
C ARG A 133 3.44 1.58 5.54
N THR A 134 2.40 2.32 5.94
CA THR A 134 2.26 2.77 7.33
C THR A 134 2.10 1.57 8.26
N GLY A 135 2.94 1.49 9.29
CA GLY A 135 2.93 0.42 10.28
C GLY A 135 3.86 -0.75 9.98
N CYS A 136 4.34 -0.92 8.74
CA CYS A 136 5.30 -1.97 8.41
C CYS A 136 6.73 -1.46 8.50
N SER A 137 7.69 -2.33 8.78
CA SER A 137 9.12 -2.07 8.62
C SER A 137 9.79 -3.19 7.83
N TYR A 138 10.85 -2.83 7.11
CA TYR A 138 11.69 -3.73 6.33
C TYR A 138 13.09 -3.70 6.92
N GLU A 139 13.72 -4.87 7.10
CA GLU A 139 15.13 -4.90 7.48
C GLU A 139 16.02 -4.99 6.25
N PHE A 140 16.96 -4.06 6.17
CA PHE A 140 17.97 -4.03 5.13
C PHE A 140 19.28 -4.54 5.74
N GLN A 141 20.04 -5.28 4.93
CA GLN A 141 21.41 -5.68 5.20
C GLN A 141 22.36 -4.88 4.31
N GLN A 142 23.62 -4.75 4.75
CA GLN A 142 24.62 -3.98 4.02
C GLN A 142 24.86 -4.50 2.59
N ASP A 143 24.68 -5.81 2.37
CA ASP A 143 24.82 -6.49 1.09
C ASP A 143 23.60 -6.33 0.16
N GLY A 144 22.57 -5.61 0.60
CA GLY A 144 21.36 -5.41 -0.19
C GLY A 144 20.24 -6.39 0.06
N ARG A 145 20.42 -7.38 0.92
CA ARG A 145 19.31 -8.28 1.27
C ARG A 145 18.26 -7.53 2.07
N VAL A 146 17.00 -7.75 1.71
CA VAL A 146 15.85 -7.24 2.45
C VAL A 146 15.23 -8.42 3.18
N THR A 147 15.32 -8.44 4.50
CA THR A 147 14.83 -9.54 5.32
C THR A 147 13.63 -9.08 6.12
N ASP A 148 12.50 -9.74 5.89
CA ASP A 148 11.24 -9.62 6.63
C ASP A 148 10.51 -8.26 6.53
N GLN A 149 9.20 -8.35 6.38
CA GLN A 149 8.27 -7.23 6.47
C GLN A 149 7.47 -7.41 7.75
N SER A 150 7.93 -6.82 8.85
CA SER A 150 7.17 -6.85 10.09
C SER A 150 6.05 -5.82 10.02
N CYS A 151 4.82 -6.29 9.86
CA CYS A 151 3.61 -5.46 9.86
C CYS A 151 2.69 -5.85 11.03
N PRO A 152 1.98 -4.88 11.64
CA PRO A 152 0.96 -5.13 12.64
C PRO A 152 -0.27 -5.86 12.07
#